data_AF-A0A640NPD6-F1
#
_entry.id   AF-A0A640NPD6-F1
#
_cell.length_a   1.000
_cell.length_b   1.000
_cell.length_c   1.000
_cell.angle_alpha   90.00
_cell.angle_beta   90.00
_cell.angle_gamma   90.00
#
_symmetry.space_group_name_H-M   'P 1'
#
loop_
_entity.id
_entity.type
_entity.pdbx_description
1 polymer ?
#
loop_
_entity_poly.entity_id
_entity_poly.type
_entity_poly.pdbx_seq_one_letter_code
_entity_poly.pdbx_strand_id
1 'polypeptide(L)'
;MTEKKIITDFQKMTEIDVSKRIQQKGKFNYLPWSDAHELMKKHDSNAIISIREFEHWMVVKGDRKEFLVSKELPYQTTNGGSYVEVSVLFKEVEETEIYPILDFKNNDVTSPTMTQVNKALKRAFVKALAKHGLGLYIYRGEDLPEPPTIEVKDLEKTEAALSALSEIVGFDATEEMIKRLNLWIEESYPQLDKITKLEQMNKQHYGMIGRLIAQATNQAEKAKKEKK
;
A
#
# COMPACT_ATOMS: atom_id res chain seq x y z
N MET A 1 7.85 -9.93 -46.75
CA MET A 1 6.53 -9.93 -46.10
C MET A 1 6.76 -9.67 -44.62
N THR A 2 6.42 -8.48 -44.14
CA THR A 2 6.57 -8.12 -42.73
C THR A 2 5.46 -8.82 -41.93
N GLU A 3 5.83 -9.70 -41.01
CA GLU A 3 4.89 -10.31 -40.06
C GLU A 3 4.13 -9.20 -39.32
N LYS A 4 2.80 -9.17 -39.47
CA LYS A 4 1.95 -8.31 -38.64
C LYS A 4 2.00 -8.86 -37.22
N LYS A 5 2.65 -8.12 -36.32
CA LYS A 5 2.62 -8.40 -34.88
C LYS A 5 1.15 -8.42 -34.41
N ILE A 6 0.67 -9.58 -33.99
CA ILE A 6 -0.67 -9.72 -33.39
C ILE A 6 -0.59 -9.14 -31.98
N ILE A 7 -1.33 -8.05 -31.73
CA ILE A 7 -1.41 -7.41 -30.42
C ILE A 7 -2.60 -8.00 -29.66
N THR A 8 -2.37 -8.55 -28.47
CA THR A 8 -3.41 -9.14 -27.62
C THR A 8 -4.29 -8.06 -26.99
N ASP A 9 -5.51 -8.41 -26.55
CA ASP A 9 -6.37 -7.45 -25.87
C ASP A 9 -5.78 -6.99 -24.54
N PHE A 10 -5.07 -7.86 -23.83
CA PHE A 10 -4.27 -7.48 -22.66
C PHE A 10 -3.25 -6.38 -23.00
N GLN A 11 -2.47 -6.55 -24.09
CA GLN A 11 -1.50 -5.54 -24.52
C GLN A 11 -2.17 -4.19 -24.83
N LYS A 12 -3.29 -4.21 -25.54
CA LYS A 12 -4.07 -2.98 -25.82
C LYS A 12 -4.54 -2.30 -24.53
N MET A 13 -5.02 -3.08 -23.56
CA MET A 13 -5.48 -2.53 -22.28
C MET A 13 -4.33 -1.97 -21.44
N THR A 14 -3.14 -2.58 -21.50
CA THR A 14 -1.94 -2.04 -20.81
C THR A 14 -1.43 -0.72 -21.40
N GLU A 15 -1.73 -0.43 -22.66
CA GLU A 15 -1.34 0.83 -23.33
C GLU A 15 -2.25 2.01 -22.96
N ILE A 16 -3.37 1.77 -22.28
CA ILE A 16 -4.28 2.84 -21.84
C ILE A 16 -3.61 3.61 -20.70
N ASP A 17 -3.23 4.85 -21.00
CA ASP A 17 -2.71 5.78 -19.99
C ASP A 17 -3.83 6.22 -19.04
N VAL A 18 -3.73 5.78 -17.78
CA VAL A 18 -4.63 6.16 -16.70
C VAL A 18 -3.97 7.08 -15.68
N SER A 19 -2.73 7.54 -15.92
CA SER A 19 -1.93 8.33 -14.96
C SER A 19 -2.67 9.54 -14.40
N LYS A 20 -3.44 10.24 -15.25
CA LYS A 20 -4.22 11.43 -14.87
C LYS A 20 -5.49 11.11 -14.07
N ARG A 21 -5.87 9.84 -13.96
CA ARG A 21 -7.04 9.36 -13.23
C ARG A 21 -6.66 8.65 -11.92
N ILE A 22 -5.37 8.44 -11.67
CA ILE A 22 -4.89 7.83 -10.43
C ILE A 22 -5.19 8.77 -9.26
N GLN A 23 -5.73 8.21 -8.19
CA GLN A 23 -5.85 8.86 -6.90
C GLN A 23 -4.94 8.18 -5.88
N GLN A 24 -4.48 8.96 -4.91
CA GLN A 24 -3.67 8.46 -3.81
C GLN A 24 -4.49 8.50 -2.52
N LYS A 25 -4.47 7.41 -1.75
CA LYS A 25 -5.06 7.35 -0.41
C LYS A 25 -4.10 6.71 0.56
N GLY A 26 -3.62 7.51 1.51
CA GLY A 26 -2.46 7.13 2.31
C GLY A 26 -1.27 6.92 1.38
N LYS A 27 -0.67 5.72 1.41
CA LYS A 27 0.43 5.35 0.51
C LYS A 27 0.01 4.58 -0.74
N PHE A 28 -1.26 4.20 -0.85
CA PHE A 28 -1.72 3.39 -1.97
C PHE A 28 -2.23 4.28 -3.10
N ASN A 29 -1.77 3.99 -4.31
CA ASN A 29 -2.34 4.54 -5.53
C ASN A 29 -3.47 3.62 -6.00
N TYR A 30 -4.55 4.20 -6.53
CA TYR A 30 -5.65 3.43 -7.09
C TYR A 30 -6.32 4.17 -8.23
N LEU A 31 -6.87 3.40 -9.17
CA LEU A 31 -7.81 3.89 -10.17
C LEU A 31 -9.21 3.93 -9.55
N PRO A 32 -9.93 5.07 -9.54
CA PRO A 32 -11.30 5.14 -9.06
C PRO A 32 -12.20 4.17 -9.82
N TRP A 33 -13.10 3.50 -9.11
CA TRP A 33 -13.97 2.48 -9.72
C TRP A 33 -14.84 3.04 -10.85
N SER A 34 -15.24 4.31 -10.77
CA SER A 34 -16.03 4.98 -11.81
C SER A 34 -15.22 5.16 -13.10
N ASP A 35 -13.95 5.56 -12.98
CA ASP A 35 -13.03 5.70 -14.11
C ASP A 35 -12.73 4.33 -14.73
N ALA A 36 -12.49 3.32 -13.89
CA ALA A 36 -12.30 1.94 -14.33
C ALA A 36 -13.53 1.42 -15.10
N HIS A 37 -14.73 1.68 -14.61
CA HIS A 37 -15.98 1.27 -15.25
C HIS A 37 -16.22 2.00 -16.58
N GLU A 38 -15.97 3.31 -16.64
CA GLU A 38 -16.04 4.09 -17.89
C GLU A 38 -15.09 3.49 -18.95
N LEU A 39 -13.82 3.27 -18.58
CA LEU A 39 -12.81 2.73 -19.47
C LEU A 39 -13.14 1.30 -19.91
N MET A 40 -13.64 0.45 -19.00
CA MET A 40 -14.11 -0.89 -19.31
C MET A 40 -15.18 -0.85 -20.40
N LYS A 41 -16.27 -0.10 -20.19
CA LYS A 41 -17.40 -0.04 -21.13
C LYS A 41 -17.03 0.64 -22.45
N LYS A 42 -16.06 1.55 -22.45
CA LYS A 42 -15.55 2.18 -23.67
C LYS A 42 -14.79 1.19 -24.57
N HIS A 43 -14.07 0.23 -23.99
CA HIS A 43 -13.27 -0.74 -24.74
C HIS A 43 -14.01 -2.06 -24.98
N ASP A 44 -14.98 -2.39 -24.12
CA ASP A 44 -15.90 -3.49 -24.30
C ASP A 44 -17.28 -3.16 -23.71
N SER A 45 -18.23 -2.82 -24.60
CA SER A 45 -19.61 -2.54 -24.21
C SER A 45 -20.31 -3.74 -23.59
N ASN A 46 -19.89 -4.96 -23.96
CA ASN A 46 -20.47 -6.22 -23.51
C ASN A 46 -19.85 -6.76 -22.22
N ALA A 47 -18.84 -6.07 -21.66
CA ALA A 47 -18.20 -6.51 -20.43
C ALA A 47 -19.21 -6.63 -19.27
N ILE A 48 -19.07 -7.67 -18.44
CA ILE A 48 -19.98 -7.96 -17.32
C ILE A 48 -19.19 -7.96 -16.02
N ILE A 49 -19.78 -7.37 -14.98
CA ILE A 49 -19.27 -7.45 -13.61
C ILE A 49 -20.20 -8.37 -12.83
N SER A 50 -19.64 -9.43 -12.26
CA SER A 50 -20.37 -10.40 -11.46
C SER A 50 -19.86 -10.35 -10.02
N ILE A 51 -20.76 -10.27 -9.05
CA ILE A 51 -20.44 -10.32 -7.62
C ILE A 51 -20.87 -11.69 -7.13
N ARG A 52 -19.97 -12.41 -6.45
CA ARG A 52 -20.32 -13.68 -5.83
C ARG A 52 -21.16 -13.44 -4.58
N GLU A 53 -22.30 -14.10 -4.53
CA GLU A 53 -23.12 -14.21 -3.32
C GLU A 53 -22.81 -15.52 -2.60
N PHE A 54 -22.90 -15.48 -1.27
CA PHE A 54 -22.60 -16.59 -0.39
C PHE A 54 -23.74 -16.81 0.58
N GLU A 55 -24.14 -18.08 0.74
CA GLU A 55 -25.15 -18.46 1.71
C GLU A 55 -24.65 -18.25 3.14
N HIS A 56 -25.39 -17.46 3.92
CA HIS A 56 -25.15 -17.22 5.34
C HIS A 56 -26.32 -17.75 6.15
N TRP A 57 -26.00 -18.52 7.18
CA TRP A 57 -26.98 -19.05 8.12
C TRP A 57 -27.08 -18.14 9.34
N MET A 58 -28.30 -17.77 9.72
CA MET A 58 -28.56 -16.96 10.91
C MET A 58 -29.71 -17.49 11.73
N VAL A 59 -29.60 -17.34 13.05
CA VAL A 59 -30.67 -17.69 13.99
C VAL A 59 -31.53 -16.45 14.22
N VAL A 60 -32.80 -16.55 13.87
CA VAL A 60 -33.80 -15.53 14.16
C VAL A 60 -34.60 -15.97 15.38
N LYS A 61 -34.57 -15.16 16.44
CA LYS A 61 -35.36 -15.39 17.65
C LYS A 61 -36.78 -14.89 17.43
N GLY A 62 -37.75 -15.80 17.47
CA GLY A 62 -39.17 -15.48 17.62
C GLY A 62 -39.60 -15.60 19.08
N ASP A 63 -40.81 -15.12 19.39
CA ASP A 63 -41.34 -15.02 20.76
C ASP A 63 -41.30 -16.33 21.58
N ARG A 64 -41.27 -17.50 20.91
CA ARG A 64 -41.25 -18.82 21.55
C ARG A 64 -40.42 -19.89 20.85
N LYS A 65 -39.74 -19.57 19.73
CA LYS A 65 -38.92 -20.52 18.94
C LYS A 65 -37.79 -19.79 18.23
N GLU A 66 -36.67 -20.49 18.08
CA GLU A 66 -35.55 -20.07 17.24
C GLU A 66 -35.69 -20.71 15.87
N PHE A 67 -35.52 -19.92 14.81
CA PHE A 67 -35.55 -20.38 13.43
C PHE A 67 -34.18 -20.22 12.80
N LEU A 68 -33.72 -21.28 12.13
CA LEU A 68 -32.55 -21.22 11.28
C LEU A 68 -33.00 -20.79 9.89
N VAL A 69 -32.51 -19.65 9.41
CA VAL A 69 -32.78 -19.14 8.07
C VAL A 69 -31.47 -18.88 7.35
N SER A 70 -31.47 -19.05 6.02
CA SER A 70 -30.34 -18.66 5.20
C SER A 70 -30.62 -17.37 4.44
N LYS A 71 -29.55 -16.62 4.15
CA LYS A 71 -29.58 -15.39 3.36
C LYS A 71 -28.31 -15.32 2.51
N GLU A 72 -28.47 -14.94 1.25
CA GLU A 72 -27.36 -14.62 0.36
C GLU A 72 -26.76 -13.24 0.71
N LEU A 73 -25.45 -13.19 0.90
CA LEU A 73 -24.68 -11.96 1.15
C LEU A 73 -23.50 -11.86 0.18
N PRO A 74 -23.12 -10.64 -0.25
CA PRO A 74 -22.04 -10.43 -1.24
C PRO A 74 -20.64 -10.45 -0.61
N TYR A 75 -20.45 -11.23 0.44
CA TYR A 75 -19.19 -11.43 1.14
C TYR A 75 -19.24 -12.77 1.88
N GLN A 76 -18.10 -13.30 2.28
CA GLN A 76 -17.99 -14.47 3.16
C GLN A 76 -17.13 -14.14 4.37
N THR A 77 -17.44 -14.73 5.52
CA THR A 77 -16.67 -14.59 6.76
C THR A 77 -15.98 -15.91 7.11
N THR A 78 -14.71 -15.81 7.49
CA THR A 78 -13.86 -16.92 7.96
C THR A 78 -13.28 -16.61 9.33
N ASN A 79 -12.57 -17.57 9.93
CA ASN A 79 -11.86 -17.33 11.20
C ASN A 79 -10.80 -16.23 11.10
N GLY A 80 -10.26 -15.96 9.90
CA GLY A 80 -9.22 -14.96 9.66
C GLY A 80 -9.73 -13.60 9.18
N GLY A 81 -11.05 -13.40 9.08
CA GLY A 81 -11.64 -12.19 8.51
C GLY A 81 -12.65 -12.48 7.42
N SER A 82 -13.15 -11.43 6.77
CA SER A 82 -14.14 -11.52 5.70
C SER A 82 -13.56 -11.10 4.36
N TYR A 83 -14.10 -11.62 3.27
CA TYR A 83 -13.68 -11.29 1.92
C TYR A 83 -14.88 -11.17 0.97
N VAL A 84 -14.65 -10.53 -0.17
CA VAL A 84 -15.58 -10.49 -1.30
C VAL A 84 -14.92 -11.15 -2.51
N GLU A 85 -15.73 -11.56 -3.49
CA GLU A 85 -15.25 -12.10 -4.75
C GLU A 85 -16.01 -11.44 -5.90
N VAL A 86 -15.26 -10.86 -6.84
CA VAL A 86 -15.79 -10.16 -8.01
C VAL A 86 -15.12 -10.67 -9.26
N SER A 87 -15.92 -11.07 -10.25
CA SER A 87 -15.45 -11.43 -11.59
C SER A 87 -15.76 -10.32 -12.60
N VAL A 88 -14.87 -10.17 -13.56
CA VAL A 88 -15.05 -9.30 -14.72
C VAL A 88 -14.85 -10.12 -15.98
N LEU A 89 -15.94 -10.28 -16.75
CA LEU A 89 -15.89 -10.78 -18.12
C LEU A 89 -15.58 -9.60 -19.05
N PHE A 90 -14.46 -9.67 -19.77
CA PHE A 90 -14.00 -8.66 -20.71
C PHE A 90 -13.40 -9.34 -21.94
N LYS A 91 -13.86 -9.00 -23.14
CA LYS A 91 -13.44 -9.63 -24.41
C LYS A 91 -13.47 -11.15 -24.36
N GLU A 92 -14.56 -11.70 -23.81
CA GLU A 92 -14.80 -13.14 -23.68
C GLU A 92 -13.88 -13.88 -22.69
N VAL A 93 -13.01 -13.16 -21.98
CA VAL A 93 -12.16 -13.69 -20.91
C VAL A 93 -12.70 -13.24 -19.56
N GLU A 94 -12.82 -14.16 -18.61
CA GLU A 94 -13.20 -13.85 -17.24
C GLU A 94 -11.98 -13.83 -16.33
N GLU A 95 -11.84 -12.77 -15.55
CA GLU A 95 -10.85 -12.65 -14.48
C GLU A 95 -11.56 -12.38 -13.16
N THR A 96 -11.14 -13.08 -12.10
CA THR A 96 -11.78 -13.01 -10.78
C THR A 96 -10.79 -12.46 -9.75
N GLU A 97 -11.25 -11.57 -8.88
CA GLU A 97 -10.52 -11.09 -7.73
C GLU A 97 -11.23 -11.45 -6.42
N ILE A 98 -10.50 -12.12 -5.53
CA ILE A 98 -10.87 -12.29 -4.12
C ILE A 98 -10.18 -11.17 -3.35
N TYR A 99 -10.93 -10.38 -2.59
CA TYR A 99 -10.40 -9.22 -1.88
C TYR A 99 -10.83 -9.20 -0.41
N PRO A 100 -9.90 -9.02 0.55
CA PRO A 100 -10.24 -8.97 1.97
C PRO A 100 -11.02 -7.69 2.28
N ILE A 101 -11.96 -7.81 3.22
CA ILE A 101 -12.67 -6.66 3.78
C ILE A 101 -11.83 -6.11 4.92
N LEU A 102 -11.34 -4.89 4.72
CA LEU A 102 -10.43 -4.23 5.64
C LEU A 102 -11.05 -3.05 6.38
N ASP A 103 -10.55 -2.76 7.58
CA ASP A 103 -10.84 -1.53 8.30
C ASP A 103 -10.02 -0.33 7.76
N PHE A 104 -10.07 0.82 8.45
CA PHE A 104 -9.31 2.00 8.05
C PHE A 104 -7.80 1.90 8.31
N LYS A 105 -7.37 0.93 9.12
CA LYS A 105 -5.97 0.61 9.42
C LYS A 105 -5.44 -0.56 8.56
N ASN A 106 -6.25 -1.04 7.61
CA ASN A 106 -5.96 -2.21 6.78
C ASN A 106 -5.89 -3.55 7.55
N ASN A 107 -6.55 -3.66 8.70
CA ASN A 107 -6.72 -4.95 9.38
C ASN A 107 -7.92 -5.71 8.82
N ASP A 108 -7.86 -7.04 8.86
CA ASP A 108 -8.98 -7.92 8.51
C ASP A 108 -10.21 -7.70 9.40
N VAL A 109 -11.40 -7.79 8.80
CA VAL A 109 -12.67 -7.54 9.47
C VAL A 109 -13.56 -8.77 9.44
N THR A 110 -13.86 -9.34 10.60
CA THR A 110 -14.71 -10.53 10.73
C THR A 110 -16.22 -10.20 10.73
N SER A 111 -16.61 -8.99 11.13
CA SER A 111 -18.01 -8.55 11.10
C SER A 111 -18.13 -7.23 10.33
N PRO A 112 -18.21 -7.29 8.99
CA PRO A 112 -18.09 -6.10 8.16
C PRO A 112 -19.39 -5.30 8.12
N THR A 113 -19.27 -3.97 8.16
CA THR A 113 -20.38 -3.06 7.85
C THR A 113 -20.64 -3.04 6.34
N MET A 114 -21.87 -2.72 5.93
CA MET A 114 -22.21 -2.61 4.50
C MET A 114 -21.34 -1.60 3.74
N THR A 115 -20.89 -0.54 4.42
CA THR A 115 -19.93 0.42 3.85
C THR A 115 -18.57 -0.21 3.57
N GLN A 116 -18.08 -1.10 4.44
CA GLN A 116 -16.84 -1.83 4.23
C GLN A 116 -16.99 -2.86 3.10
N VAL A 117 -18.11 -3.58 3.07
CA VAL A 117 -18.45 -4.51 1.97
C VAL A 117 -18.45 -3.78 0.63
N ASN A 118 -19.16 -2.66 0.50
CA ASN A 118 -19.20 -1.89 -0.75
C ASN A 118 -17.80 -1.39 -1.17
N LYS A 119 -16.99 -0.90 -0.22
CA LYS A 119 -15.60 -0.50 -0.52
C LYS A 119 -14.77 -1.67 -1.03
N ALA A 120 -14.87 -2.83 -0.40
CA ALA A 120 -14.17 -4.05 -0.83
C ALA A 120 -14.62 -4.48 -2.23
N LEU A 121 -15.93 -4.51 -2.50
CA LEU A 121 -16.49 -4.86 -3.82
C LEU A 121 -15.96 -3.93 -4.93
N LYS A 122 -15.90 -2.62 -4.68
CA LYS A 122 -15.36 -1.67 -5.67
C LYS A 122 -13.86 -1.85 -5.89
N ARG A 123 -13.08 -2.17 -4.84
CA ARG A 123 -11.64 -2.46 -4.98
C ARG A 123 -11.39 -3.77 -5.72
N ALA A 124 -12.15 -4.82 -5.38
CA ALA A 124 -12.11 -6.11 -6.04
C ALA A 124 -12.42 -5.99 -7.54
N PHE A 125 -13.48 -5.24 -7.89
CA PHE A 125 -13.82 -4.93 -9.28
C PHE A 125 -12.65 -4.32 -10.06
N VAL A 126 -12.02 -3.27 -9.53
CA VAL A 126 -10.93 -2.59 -10.24
C VAL A 126 -9.71 -3.51 -10.37
N LYS A 127 -9.40 -4.31 -9.34
CA LYS A 127 -8.29 -5.28 -9.38
C LYS A 127 -8.56 -6.44 -10.35
N ALA A 128 -9.79 -6.96 -10.41
CA ALA A 128 -10.20 -7.94 -11.43
C ALA A 128 -10.05 -7.38 -12.84
N LEU A 129 -10.48 -6.13 -13.07
CA LEU A 129 -10.29 -5.47 -14.36
C LEU A 129 -8.81 -5.19 -14.68
N ALA A 130 -7.97 -4.95 -13.68
CA ALA A 130 -6.54 -4.76 -13.87
C ALA A 130 -5.83 -6.04 -14.36
N LYS A 131 -6.36 -7.23 -14.06
CA LYS A 131 -5.87 -8.51 -14.62
C LYS A 131 -6.06 -8.59 -16.13
N HIS A 132 -7.04 -7.85 -16.68
CA HIS A 132 -7.18 -7.64 -18.13
C HIS A 132 -6.19 -6.62 -18.72
N GLY A 133 -5.33 -6.02 -17.89
CA GLY A 133 -4.26 -5.10 -18.29
C GLY A 133 -4.48 -3.63 -17.91
N LEU A 134 -5.70 -3.22 -17.58
CA LEU A 134 -6.02 -1.82 -17.32
C LEU A 134 -5.37 -1.33 -16.01
N GLY A 135 -4.41 -0.40 -16.10
CA GLY A 135 -3.80 0.21 -14.92
C GLY A 135 -3.05 -0.78 -14.02
N LEU A 136 -2.69 -1.98 -14.51
CA LEU A 136 -2.03 -3.03 -13.73
C LEU A 136 -0.72 -2.55 -13.06
N TYR A 137 -0.02 -1.61 -13.69
CA TYR A 137 1.22 -1.04 -13.15
C TYR A 137 1.03 -0.31 -11.81
N ILE A 138 -0.19 0.14 -11.49
CA ILE A 138 -0.51 0.86 -10.25
C ILE A 138 -0.29 -0.05 -9.03
N TYR A 139 -0.54 -1.35 -9.19
CA TYR A 139 -0.47 -2.34 -8.13
C TYR A 139 0.94 -2.94 -7.96
N ARG A 140 1.89 -2.58 -8.83
CA ARG A 140 3.27 -3.08 -8.70
C ARG A 140 3.90 -2.53 -7.44
N GLY A 141 4.38 -3.44 -6.59
CA GLY A 141 5.04 -3.08 -5.34
C GLY A 141 4.11 -2.89 -4.14
N GLU A 142 2.78 -3.08 -4.28
CA GLU A 142 1.88 -3.14 -3.12
C GLU A 142 2.24 -4.28 -2.16
N ASP A 143 2.72 -5.40 -2.69
CA ASP A 143 3.10 -6.60 -1.93
C ASP A 143 4.52 -6.55 -1.35
N LEU A 144 5.27 -5.47 -1.62
CA LEU A 144 6.58 -5.31 -1.01
C LEU A 144 6.40 -5.00 0.48
N PRO A 145 7.19 -5.63 1.37
CA PRO A 145 7.15 -5.31 2.78
C PRO A 145 7.34 -3.82 2.95
N GLU A 146 6.42 -3.21 3.70
CA GLU A 146 6.49 -1.79 3.98
C GLU A 146 7.84 -1.54 4.65
N PRO A 147 8.70 -0.67 4.10
CA PRO A 147 9.94 -0.34 4.77
C PRO A 147 9.54 0.15 6.16
N PRO A 148 10.12 -0.40 7.24
CA PRO A 148 9.73 -0.03 8.59
C PRO A 148 10.02 1.46 8.79
N THR A 149 9.00 2.31 8.64
CA THR A 149 9.14 3.76 8.74
C THR A 149 8.94 4.22 10.19
N ILE A 150 9.82 5.09 10.66
CA ILE A 150 9.68 5.80 11.94
C ILE A 150 8.46 6.71 11.95
N GLU A 151 7.96 7.03 13.15
CA GLU A 151 6.89 8.03 13.30
C GLU A 151 7.36 9.40 12.80
N VAL A 152 6.45 10.18 12.19
CA VAL A 152 6.74 11.53 11.66
C VAL A 152 7.42 12.43 12.71
N LYS A 153 6.95 12.34 13.96
CA LYS A 153 7.50 13.10 15.09
C LYS A 153 8.98 12.79 15.35
N ASP A 154 9.41 11.55 15.14
CA ASP A 154 10.81 11.16 15.35
C ASP A 154 11.69 11.53 14.15
N LEU A 155 11.12 11.56 12.93
CA LEU A 155 11.77 12.12 11.75
C LEU A 155 12.04 13.62 11.93
N GLU A 156 11.03 14.40 12.31
CA GLU A 156 11.13 15.85 12.57
C GLU A 156 12.21 16.17 13.62
N LYS A 157 12.29 15.38 14.70
CA LYS A 157 13.36 15.52 15.71
C LYS A 157 14.75 15.26 15.13
N THR A 158 14.87 14.26 14.26
CA THR A 158 16.15 13.90 13.65
C THR A 158 16.61 15.00 12.71
N GLU A 159 15.70 15.54 11.90
CA GLU A 159 15.96 16.69 11.01
C GLU A 159 16.35 17.93 11.81
N ALA A 160 15.64 18.25 12.89
CA ALA A 160 15.99 19.37 13.76
C ALA A 160 17.38 19.22 14.39
N ALA A 161 17.73 18.01 14.85
CA ALA A 161 19.05 17.72 15.41
C ALA A 161 20.17 17.80 14.35
N LEU A 162 19.90 17.34 13.13
CA LEU A 162 20.82 17.47 12.00
C LEU A 162 21.01 18.93 11.60
N SER A 163 19.94 19.72 11.55
CA SER A 163 20.02 21.16 11.27
C SER A 163 20.91 21.88 12.28
N ALA A 164 20.73 21.60 13.58
CA ALA A 164 21.57 22.16 14.63
C ALA A 164 23.04 21.73 14.48
N LEU A 165 23.30 20.47 14.13
CA LEU A 165 24.67 20.01 13.85
C LEU A 165 25.27 20.72 12.63
N SER A 166 24.51 20.84 11.55
CA SER A 166 24.92 21.52 10.30
C SER A 166 25.32 22.98 10.55
N GLU A 167 24.59 23.70 11.41
CA GLU A 167 24.96 25.06 11.85
C GLU A 167 26.27 25.09 12.63
N ILE A 168 26.55 24.05 13.44
CA ILE A 168 27.79 23.98 14.20
C ILE A 168 28.98 23.72 13.27
N VAL A 169 28.84 22.78 12.32
CA VAL A 169 29.94 22.35 11.45
C VAL A 169 30.11 23.21 10.18
N GLY A 170 29.09 23.99 9.80
CA GLY A 170 29.14 24.92 8.66
C GLY A 170 28.89 24.26 7.30
N PHE A 171 28.33 23.05 7.27
CA PHE A 171 27.92 22.34 6.06
C PHE A 171 26.75 21.40 6.38
N ASP A 172 26.06 20.89 5.36
CA ASP A 172 24.99 19.92 5.56
C ASP A 172 25.53 18.57 6.05
N ALA A 173 25.26 18.25 7.32
CA ALA A 173 25.74 17.03 7.96
C ALA A 173 24.93 15.77 7.60
N THR A 174 23.81 15.90 6.86
CA THR A 174 22.85 14.81 6.64
C THR A 174 23.46 13.61 5.93
N GLU A 175 24.09 13.82 4.77
CA GLU A 175 24.70 12.73 3.99
C GLU A 175 25.81 12.02 4.77
N GLU A 176 26.63 12.79 5.51
CA GLU A 176 27.72 12.26 6.31
C GLU A 176 27.20 11.43 7.50
N MET A 177 26.12 11.85 8.15
CA MET A 177 25.50 11.06 9.22
C MET A 177 24.85 9.77 8.69
N ILE A 178 24.19 9.82 7.53
CA ILE A 178 23.65 8.62 6.87
C ILE A 178 24.78 7.65 6.50
N LYS A 179 25.90 8.15 5.99
CA LYS A 179 27.07 7.34 5.66
C LYS A 179 27.65 6.64 6.89
N ARG A 180 27.81 7.37 8.00
CA ARG A 180 28.28 6.80 9.28
C ARG A 180 27.31 5.77 9.84
N LEU A 181 26.01 6.01 9.72
CA LEU A 181 24.98 5.05 10.13
C LEU A 181 25.11 3.75 9.32
N ASN A 182 25.21 3.84 8.00
CA ASN A 182 25.34 2.66 7.14
C ASN A 182 26.63 1.87 7.39
N LEU A 183 27.73 2.56 7.71
CA LEU A 183 28.98 1.91 8.12
C LEU A 183 28.79 1.15 9.45
N TRP A 184 28.13 1.78 10.42
CA TRP A 184 27.84 1.14 11.70
C TRP A 184 26.90 -0.07 11.56
N ILE A 185 25.89 0.04 10.69
CA ILE A 185 25.01 -1.08 10.33
C ILE A 185 25.82 -2.25 9.77
N GLU A 186 26.72 -1.98 8.82
CA GLU A 186 27.55 -3.03 8.19
C GLU A 186 28.47 -3.73 9.19
N GLU A 187 29.03 -3.01 10.15
CA GLU A 187 29.94 -3.56 11.16
C GLU A 187 29.23 -4.31 12.28
N SER A 188 28.07 -3.84 12.73
CA SER A 188 27.43 -4.28 13.99
C SER A 188 26.06 -4.93 13.83
N TYR A 189 25.35 -4.67 12.72
CA TYR A 189 23.98 -5.10 12.50
C TYR A 189 23.73 -5.46 11.02
N PRO A 190 24.42 -6.47 10.45
CA PRO A 190 24.34 -6.79 9.03
C PRO A 190 22.95 -7.21 8.54
N GLN A 191 22.04 -7.54 9.46
CA GLN A 191 20.63 -7.82 9.19
C GLN A 191 19.75 -6.57 8.99
N LEU A 192 20.25 -5.37 9.29
CA LEU A 192 19.53 -4.12 9.06
C LEU A 192 19.81 -3.58 7.66
N ASP A 193 18.76 -3.12 6.99
CA ASP A 193 18.88 -2.49 5.68
C ASP A 193 19.58 -1.13 5.77
N LYS A 194 20.53 -0.90 4.85
CA LYS A 194 21.13 0.42 4.65
C LYS A 194 20.09 1.41 4.15
N ILE A 195 20.22 2.67 4.57
CA ILE A 195 19.31 3.74 4.15
C ILE A 195 20.02 4.74 3.24
N THR A 196 19.25 5.37 2.35
CA THR A 196 19.69 6.47 1.50
C THR A 196 19.02 7.79 1.86
N LYS A 197 17.87 7.73 2.53
CA LYS A 197 17.13 8.90 3.02
C LYS A 197 16.59 8.65 4.42
N LEU A 198 16.35 9.71 5.18
CA LEU A 198 15.90 9.62 6.58
C LEU A 198 14.50 8.98 6.69
N GLU A 199 13.63 9.11 5.69
CA GLU A 199 12.29 8.54 5.67
C GLU A 199 12.30 6.99 5.62
N GLN A 200 13.45 6.39 5.28
CA GLN A 200 13.66 4.94 5.26
C GLN A 200 14.09 4.41 6.65
N MET A 201 14.23 5.28 7.65
CA MET A 201 14.63 4.86 8.99
C MET A 201 13.54 4.06 9.68
N ASN A 202 13.95 3.00 10.38
CA ASN A 202 13.16 2.30 11.39
C ASN A 202 13.57 2.73 12.80
N LYS A 203 12.90 2.18 13.82
CA LYS A 203 13.16 2.53 15.23
C LYS A 203 14.61 2.26 15.67
N GLN A 204 15.26 1.25 15.10
CA GLN A 204 16.67 0.95 15.37
C GLN A 204 17.58 1.99 14.69
N HIS A 205 17.32 2.32 13.42
CA HIS A 205 18.02 3.39 12.70
C HIS A 205 17.92 4.73 13.45
N TYR A 206 16.72 5.11 13.91
CA TYR A 206 16.49 6.32 14.70
C TYR A 206 17.36 6.37 15.98
N GLY A 207 17.39 5.28 16.75
CA GLY A 207 18.22 5.19 17.96
C GLY A 207 19.72 5.26 17.65
N MET A 208 20.15 4.69 16.53
CA MET A 208 21.54 4.71 16.09
C MET A 208 21.97 6.09 15.59
N ILE A 209 21.22 6.69 14.67
CA ILE A 209 21.55 8.00 14.11
C ILE A 209 21.53 9.09 15.18
N GLY A 210 20.61 9.02 16.15
CA GLY A 210 20.57 9.96 17.28
C GLY A 210 21.84 9.92 18.12
N ARG A 211 22.46 8.74 18.31
CA ARG A 211 23.75 8.62 18.99
C ARG A 211 24.90 9.21 18.18
N LEU A 212 24.91 8.97 16.86
CA LEU A 212 25.93 9.51 15.97
C LEU A 212 25.88 11.05 15.93
N ILE A 213 24.68 11.62 15.82
CA ILE A 213 24.48 13.08 15.86
C ILE A 213 24.97 13.65 17.19
N ALA A 214 24.57 13.07 18.33
CA ALA A 214 25.00 13.54 19.64
C ALA A 214 26.54 13.48 19.81
N GLN A 215 27.19 12.42 19.31
CA GLN A 215 28.65 12.32 19.32
C GLN A 215 29.31 13.39 18.46
N ALA A 216 28.81 13.61 17.24
CA ALA A 216 29.32 14.62 16.33
C ALA A 216 29.16 16.05 16.87
N THR A 217 27.99 16.36 17.46
CA THR A 217 27.73 17.64 18.12
C THR A 217 28.74 17.91 19.24
N ASN A 218 28.93 16.95 20.15
CA ASN A 218 29.88 17.07 21.26
C ASN A 218 31.32 17.28 20.78
N GLN A 219 31.73 16.60 19.70
CA GLN A 219 33.06 16.77 19.10
C GLN A 219 33.22 18.15 18.48
N ALA A 220 32.22 18.61 17.72
CA ALA A 220 32.26 19.90 17.05
C ALA A 220 32.26 21.08 18.04
N GLU A 221 31.50 20.98 19.15
CA GLU A 221 31.51 21.99 20.20
C GLU A 221 32.85 22.06 20.95
N LYS A 222 33.48 20.92 21.26
CA LYS A 222 34.82 20.89 21.86
C LYS A 222 35.85 21.55 20.94
N ALA A 223 35.84 21.20 19.66
CA ALA A 223 36.74 21.79 18.67
C ALA A 223 36.54 23.31 18.51
N LYS A 224 35.31 23.83 18.68
CA LYS A 224 35.05 25.28 18.72
C LYS A 224 35.59 25.96 19.96
N LYS A 225 35.57 25.30 21.13
CA LYS A 225 36.10 25.85 22.39
C LYS A 225 37.63 25.89 22.41
N GLU A 226 38.30 24.92 21.79
CA GLU A 226 39.76 24.86 21.71
C GLU A 226 40.36 25.85 20.70
N LYS A 227 39.53 26.40 19.80
CA LYS A 227 39.93 27.42 18.80
C LYS A 227 39.61 28.87 19.22
N LYS A 228 38.98 29.07 20.38
CA LYS A 228 38.73 30.40 20.98
C LYS A 228 39.75 30.68 22.06
#